data_AF-A0A3Q3DBZ6-F1
#
_entry.id   AF-A0A3Q3DBZ6-F1
#
_cell.length_a   1.000
_cell.length_b   1.000
_cell.length_c   1.000
_cell.angle_alpha   90.00
_cell.angle_beta   90.00
_cell.angle_gamma   90.00
#
_symmetry.space_group_name_H-M   'P 1'
#
loop_
_entity.id
_entity.type
_entity.pdbx_description
1 polymer ?
#
loop_
_entity_poly.entity_id
_entity_poly.type
_entity_poly.pdbx_seq_one_letter_code
_entity_poly.pdbx_strand_id
1 'polypeptide(L)'
;MQSDTFLHLANVSTLLVCMVLKFPQIFVLLRAKSTTGISLKSLVLELVGYVVFVTYQVYYDYPSPTYLEYPILIAQGEATLLFVVGWRVLTVEKWIIDFAMSLCTIISAASKFAQLQCLWRSKDAGQVSALTWALATFTCATRIYTTVATTGDVQVLVRFVVMTLLNLWVLLSVLHYGRHRHSTIKED
;
A
#
# COMPACT_ATOMS: atom_id res chain seq x y z
N MET A 1 -29.18 23.45 48.24
CA MET A 1 -28.26 22.44 48.80
C MET A 1 -28.38 21.09 48.12
N GLN A 2 -29.45 20.30 48.29
CA GLN A 2 -29.50 18.95 47.67
C GLN A 2 -29.60 18.98 46.13
N SER A 3 -30.22 20.01 45.56
CA SER A 3 -30.32 20.20 44.10
C SER A 3 -28.96 20.54 43.45
N ASP A 4 -28.13 21.32 44.14
CA ASP A 4 -26.82 21.77 43.64
C ASP A 4 -25.83 20.60 43.58
N THR A 5 -25.83 19.74 44.61
CA THR A 5 -24.98 18.55 44.66
C THR A 5 -25.31 17.56 43.54
N PHE A 6 -26.60 17.36 43.23
CA PHE A 6 -27.03 16.52 42.11
C PHE A 6 -26.59 17.08 40.75
N LEU A 7 -26.70 18.40 40.56
CA LEU A 7 -26.29 19.07 39.32
C LEU A 7 -24.77 18.99 39.11
N HIS A 8 -23.99 19.23 40.16
CA HIS A 8 -22.53 19.08 40.10
C HIS A 8 -22.11 17.64 39.82
N LEU A 9 -22.75 16.66 40.48
CA LEU A 9 -22.48 15.24 40.23
C LEU A 9 -22.78 14.85 38.78
N ALA A 10 -23.89 15.33 38.21
CA ALA A 10 -24.28 15.06 36.83
C ALA A 10 -23.32 15.67 35.80
N ASN A 11 -22.88 16.92 36.01
CA ASN A 11 -21.91 17.56 35.11
C ASN A 11 -20.55 16.86 35.16
N VAL A 12 -20.07 16.52 36.37
CA VAL A 12 -18.79 15.82 36.54
C VAL A 12 -18.84 14.41 35.95
N SER A 13 -19.94 13.68 36.16
CA SER A 13 -20.10 12.35 35.56
C SER A 13 -20.15 12.42 34.04
N THR A 14 -20.83 13.41 33.46
CA THR A 14 -20.89 13.61 32.01
C THR A 14 -19.51 13.93 31.44
N LEU A 15 -18.76 14.85 32.07
CA LEU A 15 -17.39 15.16 31.67
C LEU A 15 -16.48 13.92 31.68
N LEU A 16 -16.56 13.08 32.72
CA LEU A 16 -15.79 11.84 32.81
C LEU A 16 -16.15 10.85 31.70
N VAL A 17 -17.45 10.71 31.39
CA VAL A 17 -17.90 9.82 30.30
C VAL A 17 -17.45 10.35 28.94
N CYS A 18 -17.58 11.65 28.69
CA CYS A 18 -17.12 12.31 27.47
C CYS A 18 -15.61 12.19 27.26
N MET A 19 -14.81 12.16 28.33
CA MET A 19 -13.38 11.88 28.22
C MET A 19 -13.07 10.48 27.71
N VAL A 20 -13.91 9.47 27.96
CA VAL A 20 -13.63 8.08 27.58
C VAL A 20 -14.39 7.65 26.32
N LEU A 21 -15.43 8.39 25.93
CA LEU A 21 -16.40 8.00 24.91
C LEU A 21 -15.80 7.61 23.55
N LYS A 22 -14.81 8.37 23.06
CA LYS A 22 -14.16 8.09 21.75
C LYS A 22 -12.98 7.11 21.84
N PHE A 23 -12.48 6.79 23.04
CA PHE A 23 -11.35 5.88 23.21
C PHE A 23 -11.60 4.46 22.69
N PRO A 24 -12.76 3.82 22.94
CA PRO A 24 -13.07 2.51 22.36
C PRO A 24 -13.02 2.53 20.83
N GLN A 25 -13.48 3.60 20.20
CA GLN A 25 -13.47 3.76 18.75
C GLN A 25 -12.03 3.85 18.21
N ILE A 26 -11.16 4.64 18.85
CA ILE A 26 -9.74 4.76 18.50
C ILE A 26 -9.02 3.42 18.71
N PHE A 27 -9.30 2.71 19.80
CA PHE A 27 -8.69 1.42 20.09
C PHE A 27 -9.05 0.34 19.05
N VAL A 28 -10.32 0.31 18.63
CA VAL A 28 -10.77 -0.60 17.55
C VAL A 28 -10.07 -0.26 16.24
N LEU A 29 -9.90 1.02 15.91
CA LEU A 29 -9.13 1.48 14.74
C LEU A 29 -7.67 1.01 14.78
N LEU A 30 -7.01 1.18 15.92
CA LEU A 30 -5.63 0.74 16.13
C LEU A 30 -5.49 -0.78 15.98
N ARG A 31 -6.45 -1.54 16.53
CA ARG A 31 -6.45 -3.00 16.47
C ARG A 31 -6.78 -3.53 15.07
N ALA A 32 -7.71 -2.89 14.37
CA ALA A 32 -8.12 -3.29 13.03
C ALA A 32 -7.03 -3.01 11.98
N LYS A 33 -6.09 -2.09 12.25
CA LYS A 33 -5.08 -1.61 11.29
C LYS A 33 -5.70 -1.31 9.92
N SER A 34 -6.93 -0.81 9.94
CA SER A 34 -7.74 -0.61 8.76
C SER A 34 -8.82 0.41 9.06
N THR A 35 -9.07 1.29 8.10
CA THR A 35 -10.13 2.29 8.16
C THR A 35 -11.40 1.84 7.45
N THR A 36 -11.47 0.57 7.02
CA THR A 36 -12.61 0.00 6.30
C THR A 36 -13.80 -0.10 7.25
N GLY A 37 -14.76 0.82 7.12
CA GLY A 37 -15.93 0.93 7.99
C GLY A 37 -16.17 2.33 8.55
N ILE A 38 -15.20 3.25 8.40
CA ILE A 38 -15.31 4.62 8.93
C ILE A 38 -15.49 5.61 7.79
N SER A 39 -16.61 6.33 7.83
CA SER A 39 -16.94 7.40 6.89
C SER A 39 -16.28 8.70 7.32
N LEU A 40 -15.32 9.19 6.51
CA LEU A 40 -14.70 10.50 6.70
C LEU A 40 -15.72 11.63 6.72
N LYS A 41 -16.73 11.57 5.85
CA LYS A 41 -17.80 12.58 5.78
C LYS A 41 -18.60 12.61 7.07
N SER A 42 -18.90 11.45 7.66
CA SER A 42 -19.60 11.37 8.93
C SER A 42 -18.78 11.99 10.06
N LEU A 43 -17.46 11.75 10.08
CA LEU A 43 -16.56 12.28 11.11
C LEU A 43 -16.46 13.81 11.05
N VAL A 44 -16.34 14.37 9.83
CA VAL A 44 -16.34 15.81 9.60
C VAL A 44 -17.68 16.42 10.00
N LEU A 45 -18.79 15.77 9.65
CA LEU A 45 -20.13 16.25 10.00
C LEU A 45 -20.33 16.29 11.52
N GLU A 46 -19.81 15.28 12.22
CA GLU A 46 -19.85 15.21 13.70
C GLU A 46 -19.04 16.35 14.34
N LEU A 47 -17.82 16.60 13.85
CA LEU A 47 -16.97 17.72 14.29
C LEU A 47 -17.63 19.08 14.08
N VAL A 48 -18.20 19.31 12.88
CA VAL A 48 -18.94 20.53 12.57
C VAL A 48 -20.14 20.69 13.52
N GLY A 49 -20.86 19.60 13.79
CA GLY A 49 -21.96 19.59 14.76
C GLY A 49 -21.53 20.05 16.15
N TYR A 50 -20.43 19.51 16.68
CA TYR A 50 -19.91 19.91 18.00
C TYR A 50 -19.44 21.37 18.03
N VAL A 51 -18.79 21.86 16.97
CA VAL A 51 -18.35 23.26 16.88
C VAL A 51 -19.55 24.21 16.89
N VAL A 52 -20.58 23.93 16.09
CA VAL A 52 -21.81 24.74 16.05
C VAL A 52 -22.50 24.74 17.41
N PHE A 53 -22.57 23.59 18.07
CA PHE A 53 -23.24 23.45 19.35
C PHE A 53 -22.52 24.20 20.49
N VAL A 54 -21.19 24.12 20.56
CA VAL A 54 -20.38 24.94 21.47
C VAL A 54 -20.58 26.42 21.21
N THR A 55 -20.51 26.82 19.94
CA THR A 55 -20.64 28.24 19.57
C THR A 55 -22.01 28.78 20.00
N TYR A 56 -23.06 27.99 19.81
CA TYR A 56 -24.41 28.33 20.29
C TYR A 56 -24.45 28.49 21.81
N GLN A 57 -23.94 27.51 22.58
CA GLN A 57 -23.98 27.55 24.05
C GLN A 57 -23.15 28.70 24.62
N VAL A 58 -22.00 29.01 24.02
CA VAL A 58 -21.17 30.16 24.39
C VAL A 58 -21.87 31.47 24.04
N TYR A 59 -22.54 31.55 22.88
CA TYR A 59 -23.25 32.77 22.46
C TYR A 59 -24.43 33.12 23.38
N TYR A 60 -25.13 32.13 23.93
CA TYR A 60 -26.24 32.34 24.85
C TYR A 60 -25.84 32.32 26.35
N ASP A 61 -24.55 32.44 26.67
CA ASP A 61 -24.02 32.48 28.04
C ASP A 61 -24.51 31.30 28.92
N TYR A 62 -24.55 30.09 28.35
CA TYR A 62 -24.89 28.89 29.13
C TYR A 62 -23.85 28.65 30.22
N PRO A 63 -24.22 27.99 31.34
CA PRO A 63 -23.27 27.68 32.42
C PRO A 63 -22.03 26.93 31.90
N SER A 64 -20.85 27.30 32.39
CA SER A 64 -19.58 26.71 31.93
C SER A 64 -19.50 25.18 31.96
N PRO A 65 -20.06 24.46 32.96
CA PRO A 65 -20.00 23.00 32.98
C PRO A 65 -20.70 22.35 31.78
N THR A 66 -21.65 23.03 31.15
CA THR A 66 -22.50 22.48 30.10
C THR A 66 -21.81 22.42 28.73
N TYR A 67 -20.87 23.33 28.45
CA TYR A 67 -20.17 23.35 27.16
C TYR A 67 -18.73 22.82 27.21
N LEU A 68 -18.18 22.54 28.41
CA LEU A 68 -16.80 22.03 28.57
C LEU A 68 -16.58 20.61 28.04
N GLU A 69 -17.64 19.83 27.87
CA GLU A 69 -17.59 18.46 27.30
C GLU A 69 -17.23 18.45 25.81
N TYR A 70 -17.69 19.44 25.06
CA TYR A 70 -17.53 19.47 23.60
C TYR A 70 -16.10 19.75 23.15
N PRO A 71 -15.30 20.67 23.76
CA PRO A 71 -13.88 20.80 23.44
C PRO A 71 -13.10 19.48 23.60
N ILE A 72 -13.45 18.68 24.60
CA ILE A 72 -12.84 17.35 24.82
C ILE A 72 -13.21 16.41 23.67
N LEU A 73 -14.49 16.36 23.30
CA LEU A 73 -14.98 15.53 22.18
C LEU A 73 -14.39 15.96 20.83
N ILE A 74 -14.25 17.27 20.60
CA ILE A 74 -13.62 17.84 19.40
C ILE A 74 -12.15 17.40 19.32
N ALA A 75 -11.38 17.56 20.41
CA ALA A 75 -9.97 17.16 20.44
C ALA A 75 -9.79 15.66 20.12
N GLN A 76 -10.65 14.80 20.64
CA GLN A 76 -10.63 13.36 20.36
C GLN A 76 -11.10 13.02 18.92
N GLY A 77 -12.06 13.78 18.39
CA GLY A 77 -12.55 13.67 17.03
C GLY A 77 -11.48 14.01 16.00
N GLU A 78 -10.75 15.11 16.21
CA GLU A 78 -9.61 15.53 15.37
C GLU A 78 -8.50 14.48 15.36
N ALA A 79 -8.13 13.94 16.53
CA ALA A 79 -7.14 12.86 16.61
C ALA A 79 -7.54 11.62 15.80
N THR A 80 -8.82 11.25 15.85
CA THR A 80 -9.37 10.13 15.06
C THR A 80 -9.32 10.44 13.56
N LEU A 81 -9.68 11.66 13.17
CA LEU A 81 -9.65 12.11 11.78
C LEU A 81 -8.24 12.06 11.19
N LEU A 82 -7.25 12.60 11.92
CA LEU A 82 -5.85 12.57 11.53
C LEU A 82 -5.33 11.13 11.37
N PHE A 83 -5.67 10.24 12.29
CA PHE A 83 -5.27 8.83 12.19
C PHE A 83 -5.86 8.16 10.95
N VAL A 84 -7.16 8.37 10.68
CA VAL A 84 -7.84 7.78 9.51
C VAL A 84 -7.24 8.33 8.20
N VAL A 85 -7.04 9.64 8.11
CA VAL A 85 -6.47 10.29 6.92
C VAL A 85 -5.05 9.81 6.69
N GLY A 86 -4.20 9.81 7.73
CA GLY A 86 -2.82 9.31 7.65
C GLY A 86 -2.75 7.86 7.20
N TRP A 87 -3.62 7.00 7.73
CA TRP A 87 -3.69 5.59 7.33
C TRP A 87 -4.11 5.41 5.86
N ARG A 88 -5.07 6.20 5.39
CA ARG A 88 -5.51 6.18 3.98
C ARG A 88 -4.40 6.64 3.04
N VAL A 89 -3.69 7.72 3.37
CA VAL A 89 -2.55 8.21 2.58
C VAL A 89 -1.45 7.16 2.48
N LEU A 90 -1.06 6.56 3.61
CA LEU A 90 -0.07 5.48 3.62
C LEU A 90 -0.50 4.25 2.82
N THR A 91 -1.80 3.95 2.79
CA THR A 91 -2.35 2.83 1.99
C THR A 91 -2.30 3.16 0.49
N VAL A 92 -2.58 4.41 0.11
CA VAL A 92 -2.49 4.87 -1.28
C VAL A 92 -1.04 4.80 -1.78
N GLU A 93 -0.06 5.27 -1.00
CA GLU A 93 1.37 5.19 -1.35
C GLU A 93 1.80 3.74 -1.64
N LYS A 94 1.43 2.80 -0.77
CA LYS A 94 1.73 1.36 -0.97
C LYS A 94 1.11 0.83 -2.26
N TRP A 95 -0.17 1.12 -2.48
CA TRP A 95 -0.88 0.66 -3.67
C TRP A 95 -0.26 1.19 -4.97
N ILE A 96 0.20 2.44 -4.99
CA ILE A 96 0.90 3.03 -6.13
C ILE A 96 2.22 2.30 -6.41
N ILE A 97 3.01 2.03 -5.37
CA ILE A 97 4.30 1.33 -5.51
C ILE A 97 4.08 -0.10 -6.02
N ASP A 98 3.13 -0.83 -5.45
CA ASP A 98 2.80 -2.20 -5.87
C ASP A 98 2.30 -2.24 -7.31
N PHE A 99 1.45 -1.27 -7.70
CA PHE A 99 0.98 -1.15 -9.07
C PHE A 99 2.12 -0.83 -10.05
N ALA A 100 3.00 0.12 -9.71
CA ALA A 100 4.16 0.47 -10.51
C ALA A 100 5.11 -0.74 -10.69
N MET A 101 5.31 -1.53 -9.64
CA MET A 101 6.10 -2.77 -9.68
C MET A 101 5.47 -3.82 -10.61
N SER A 102 4.15 -3.95 -10.62
CA SER A 102 3.44 -4.83 -11.55
C SER A 102 3.61 -4.39 -13.01
N LEU A 103 3.42 -3.10 -13.30
CA LEU A 103 3.64 -2.53 -14.63
C LEU A 103 5.08 -2.71 -15.12
N CYS A 104 6.07 -2.48 -14.24
CA CYS A 104 7.48 -2.69 -14.56
C CYS A 104 7.77 -4.13 -14.99
N THR A 105 7.10 -5.10 -14.35
CA THR A 105 7.22 -6.53 -14.68
C THR A 105 6.68 -6.81 -16.08
N ILE A 106 5.51 -6.27 -16.42
CA ILE A 106 4.89 -6.42 -17.74
C ILE A 106 5.78 -5.82 -18.84
N ILE A 107 6.27 -4.60 -18.63
CA ILE A 107 7.15 -3.90 -19.59
C ILE A 107 8.45 -4.70 -19.81
N SER A 108 9.05 -5.20 -18.72
CA SER A 108 10.28 -6.01 -18.80
C SER A 108 10.06 -7.30 -19.58
N ALA A 109 8.94 -7.99 -19.32
CA ALA A 109 8.57 -9.21 -20.03
C ALA A 109 8.34 -8.94 -21.53
N ALA A 110 7.60 -7.87 -21.88
CA ALA A 110 7.35 -7.47 -23.25
C ALA A 110 8.64 -7.15 -24.03
N SER A 111 9.61 -6.47 -23.38
CA SER A 111 10.90 -6.18 -24.00
C SER A 111 11.70 -7.45 -24.34
N LYS A 112 11.72 -8.43 -23.43
CA LYS A 112 12.39 -9.73 -23.67
C LYS A 112 11.68 -10.55 -24.75
N PHE A 113 10.35 -10.48 -24.78
CA PHE A 113 9.57 -11.11 -25.83
C PHE A 113 9.80 -10.48 -27.21
N ALA A 114 9.85 -9.15 -27.30
CA ALA A 114 10.18 -8.46 -28.55
C ALA A 114 11.59 -8.81 -29.06
N GLN A 115 12.57 -8.94 -28.15
CA GLN A 115 13.93 -9.40 -28.49
C GLN A 115 13.91 -10.83 -29.07
N LEU A 116 13.10 -11.73 -28.50
CA LEU A 116 12.91 -13.09 -29.01
C LEU A 116 12.27 -13.09 -30.40
N GLN A 117 11.23 -12.28 -30.61
CA GLN A 117 10.59 -12.16 -31.92
C GLN A 117 11.53 -11.62 -32.99
N CYS A 118 12.37 -10.64 -32.64
CA CYS A 118 13.39 -10.11 -33.54
C CYS A 118 14.39 -11.20 -33.95
N LEU A 119 14.88 -11.98 -32.97
CA LEU A 119 15.81 -13.09 -33.19
C LEU A 119 15.23 -14.16 -34.12
N TRP A 120 13.94 -14.50 -33.97
CA TRP A 120 13.28 -15.47 -34.85
C TRP A 120 13.10 -14.97 -36.29
N ARG A 121 12.87 -13.66 -36.47
CA ARG A 121 12.73 -13.06 -37.80
C ARG A 121 14.06 -12.93 -38.52
N SER A 122 15.10 -12.46 -37.83
CA SER A 122 16.41 -12.25 -38.45
C SER A 122 17.14 -13.56 -38.71
N LYS A 123 16.89 -14.62 -37.91
CA LYS A 123 17.68 -15.88 -37.88
C LYS A 123 19.19 -15.67 -37.68
N ASP A 124 19.61 -14.46 -37.36
CA ASP A 124 21.00 -14.06 -37.31
C ASP A 124 21.43 -13.96 -35.84
N ALA A 125 21.82 -15.10 -35.28
CA ALA A 125 22.20 -15.21 -33.86
C ALA A 125 23.53 -14.50 -33.53
N GLY A 126 24.26 -14.00 -34.53
CA GLY A 126 25.57 -13.37 -34.35
C GLY A 126 25.55 -12.05 -33.57
N GLN A 127 24.40 -11.37 -33.51
CA GLN A 127 24.26 -10.08 -32.80
C GLN A 127 23.97 -10.24 -31.29
N VAL A 128 23.67 -11.45 -30.83
CA VAL A 128 23.16 -11.68 -29.47
C VAL A 128 24.04 -12.69 -28.74
N SER A 129 24.78 -12.25 -27.71
CA SER A 129 25.71 -13.09 -26.97
C SER A 129 24.98 -14.11 -26.07
N ALA A 130 25.16 -15.40 -26.35
CA ALA A 130 24.63 -16.49 -25.51
C ALA A 130 25.10 -16.38 -24.04
N LEU A 131 26.33 -15.91 -23.81
CA LEU A 131 26.89 -15.71 -22.48
C LEU A 131 26.11 -14.64 -21.68
N THR A 132 25.71 -13.55 -22.33
CA THR A 132 24.90 -12.50 -21.69
C THR A 132 23.56 -13.05 -21.19
N TRP A 133 22.89 -13.90 -21.98
CA TRP A 133 21.61 -14.49 -21.60
C TRP A 133 21.75 -15.62 -20.56
N ALA A 134 22.86 -16.36 -20.57
CA ALA A 134 23.19 -17.32 -19.53
C ALA A 134 23.42 -16.63 -18.17
N LEU A 135 24.22 -15.56 -18.13
CA LEU A 135 24.44 -14.77 -16.92
C LEU A 135 23.15 -14.10 -16.41
N ALA A 136 22.30 -13.60 -17.31
CA ALA A 136 21.01 -13.03 -16.95
C ALA A 136 20.06 -14.07 -16.33
N THR A 137 20.04 -15.28 -16.87
CA THR A 137 19.25 -16.40 -16.35
C THR A 137 19.75 -16.83 -14.96
N PHE A 138 21.06 -16.98 -14.81
CA PHE A 138 21.69 -17.30 -13.52
C PHE A 138 21.36 -16.24 -12.46
N THR A 139 21.50 -14.96 -12.81
CA THR A 139 21.22 -13.85 -11.89
C THR A 139 19.75 -13.86 -11.44
N CYS A 140 18.80 -14.08 -12.36
CA CYS A 140 17.38 -14.14 -11.99
C CYS A 140 17.08 -15.37 -11.12
N ALA A 141 17.72 -16.51 -11.37
CA ALA A 141 17.61 -17.70 -10.53
C ALA A 141 18.15 -17.47 -9.11
N THR A 142 19.31 -16.83 -8.97
CA THR A 142 19.84 -16.42 -7.66
C THR A 142 18.87 -15.47 -6.95
N ARG A 143 18.26 -14.53 -7.68
CA ARG A 143 17.29 -13.59 -7.09
C ARG A 143 16.02 -14.28 -6.60
N ILE A 144 15.54 -15.31 -7.28
CA ILE A 144 14.44 -16.17 -6.79
C ILE A 144 14.82 -16.77 -5.43
N TYR A 145 15.98 -17.42 -5.34
CA TYR A 145 16.45 -18.03 -4.10
C TYR A 145 16.57 -17.00 -2.97
N THR A 146 17.23 -15.87 -3.22
CA THR A 146 17.40 -14.83 -2.20
C THR A 146 16.06 -14.23 -1.77
N THR A 147 15.11 -14.06 -2.69
CA THR A 147 13.78 -13.50 -2.36
C THR A 147 13.02 -14.46 -1.43
N VAL A 148 13.01 -15.75 -1.76
CA VAL A 148 12.39 -16.78 -0.90
C VAL A 148 13.08 -16.85 0.46
N ALA A 149 14.41 -16.77 0.50
CA ALA A 149 15.19 -16.89 1.74
C ALA A 149 15.12 -15.65 2.65
N THR A 150 14.92 -14.44 2.11
CA THR A 150 15.05 -13.18 2.88
C THR A 150 13.74 -12.44 3.11
N THR A 151 12.88 -12.33 2.09
CA THR A 151 11.73 -11.41 2.10
C THR A 151 10.40 -12.14 2.01
N GLY A 152 10.32 -13.24 1.25
CA GLY A 152 9.08 -13.96 1.00
C GLY A 152 8.05 -13.17 0.17
N ASP A 153 8.48 -12.09 -0.50
CA ASP A 153 7.60 -11.22 -1.29
C ASP A 153 7.18 -11.94 -2.58
N VAL A 154 5.90 -12.33 -2.63
CA VAL A 154 5.30 -13.06 -3.75
C VAL A 154 5.29 -12.24 -5.03
N GLN A 155 5.11 -10.92 -4.96
CA GLN A 155 5.06 -10.08 -6.15
C GLN A 155 6.43 -9.98 -6.82
N VAL A 156 7.48 -9.76 -6.02
CA VAL A 156 8.87 -9.74 -6.51
C VAL A 156 9.28 -11.13 -7.00
N LEU A 157 8.85 -12.19 -6.31
CA LEU A 157 9.10 -13.57 -6.72
C LEU A 157 8.51 -13.88 -8.10
N VAL A 158 7.25 -13.54 -8.34
CA VAL A 158 6.57 -13.74 -9.63
C VAL A 158 7.34 -13.01 -10.75
N ARG A 159 7.79 -11.77 -10.51
CA ARG A 159 8.61 -11.03 -11.47
C ARG A 159 9.87 -11.78 -11.86
N PHE A 160 10.63 -12.29 -10.88
CA PHE A 160 11.88 -13.01 -11.18
C PHE A 160 11.64 -14.37 -11.84
N VAL A 161 10.57 -15.08 -11.50
CA VAL A 161 10.19 -16.33 -12.17
C VAL A 161 9.89 -16.09 -13.65
N VAL A 162 9.02 -15.12 -13.96
CA VAL A 162 8.67 -14.76 -15.35
C VAL A 162 9.92 -14.35 -16.12
N MET A 163 10.78 -13.52 -15.53
CA MET A 163 12.01 -13.05 -16.17
C MET A 163 13.02 -14.18 -16.42
N THR A 164 13.14 -15.15 -15.50
CA THR A 164 14.03 -16.30 -15.66
C THR A 164 13.58 -17.19 -16.81
N LEU A 165 12.27 -17.46 -16.92
CA LEU A 165 11.70 -18.26 -18.01
C LEU A 165 11.92 -17.61 -19.38
N LEU A 166 11.68 -16.29 -19.49
CA LEU A 166 11.91 -15.55 -20.73
C LEU A 166 13.39 -15.50 -21.10
N ASN A 167 14.29 -15.23 -20.15
CA ASN A 167 15.73 -15.21 -20.40
C ASN A 167 16.25 -16.60 -20.84
N LEU A 168 15.75 -17.67 -20.21
CA LEU A 168 16.09 -19.05 -20.58
C LEU A 168 15.60 -19.37 -22.00
N TRP A 169 14.40 -18.92 -22.39
CA TRP A 169 13.89 -19.12 -23.74
C TRP A 169 14.75 -18.42 -24.79
N VAL A 170 15.15 -17.17 -24.52
CA VAL A 170 16.06 -16.45 -25.43
C VAL A 170 17.40 -17.18 -25.54
N LEU A 171 17.97 -17.64 -24.42
CA LEU A 171 19.21 -18.43 -24.42
C LEU A 171 19.09 -19.69 -25.28
N LEU A 172 18.03 -20.48 -25.09
CA LEU A 172 17.79 -21.70 -25.87
C LEU A 172 17.66 -21.40 -27.37
N SER A 173 16.99 -20.31 -27.73
CA SER A 173 16.85 -19.89 -29.12
C SER A 173 18.22 -19.53 -29.73
N VAL A 174 19.04 -18.73 -29.04
CA VAL A 174 20.38 -18.38 -29.50
C VAL A 174 21.26 -19.62 -29.70
N LEU A 175 21.24 -20.57 -28.76
CA LEU A 175 22.00 -21.83 -28.88
C LEU A 175 21.55 -22.69 -30.05
N HIS A 176 20.23 -22.77 -30.29
CA HIS A 176 19.69 -23.53 -31.41
C HIS A 176 20.13 -22.96 -32.78
N TYR A 177 20.01 -21.64 -32.97
CA TYR A 177 20.42 -20.99 -34.22
C TYR A 177 21.95 -20.94 -34.38
N GLY A 178 22.70 -20.77 -33.28
CA GLY A 178 24.17 -20.82 -33.30
C GLY A 178 24.71 -22.18 -33.75
N ARG A 179 24.08 -23.28 -33.32
CA ARG A 179 24.47 -24.64 -33.71
C ARG A 179 24.21 -24.90 -35.20
N HIS A 180 23.11 -24.39 -35.73
CA HIS A 180 22.77 -24.51 -37.16
C HIS A 180 23.81 -23.84 -38.07
N ARG A 181 24.33 -22.67 -37.70
CA ARG A 181 25.37 -21.95 -38.45
C ARG A 181 26.71 -22.70 -38.49
N HIS A 182 27.11 -23.34 -37.39
CA HIS A 182 28.38 -24.07 -37.32
C HIS A 182 28.38 -25.37 -38.14
N SER A 183 27.21 -26.00 -38.32
CA SER A 183 27.06 -27.17 -39.19
C SER A 183 27.19 -26.83 -40.68
N THR A 184 26.65 -25.69 -41.14
CA THR A 184 26.72 -25.28 -42.56
C THR A 184 28.13 -24.90 -42.99
N ILE A 185 28.91 -24.25 -42.12
CA ILE A 185 30.32 -23.88 -42.40
C ILE A 185 31.25 -25.11 -42.50
N LYS A 186 30.81 -26.27 -42.00
CA LYS A 186 31.62 -27.51 -42.01
C LYS A 186 31.38 -28.39 -43.25
N GLU A 187 30.36 -28.05 -44.05
CA GLU A 187 30.01 -28.73 -45.31
C GLU A 187 30.53 -27.99 -46.56
N ASP A 188 31.04 -26.77 -46.41
CA ASP A 188 31.77 -25.97 -47.43
C ASP A 188 33.29 -26.09 -47.24
#